data_AF-A0A922NJE0-F1
#
_entry.id   AF-A0A922NJE0-F1
#
_cell.length_a   1.000
_cell.length_b   1.000
_cell.length_c   1.000
_cell.angle_alpha   90.00
_cell.angle_beta   90.00
_cell.angle_gamma   90.00
#
_symmetry.space_group_name_H-M   'P 1'
#
loop_
_entity.id
_entity.type
_entity.pdbx_description
1 polymer ?
#
loop_
_entity_poly.entity_id
_entity_poly.type
_entity_poly.pdbx_seq_one_letter_code
_entity_poly.pdbx_strand_id
1 'polypeptide(L)'
;MAYVAELYEHISRHSPGIAYRKLLIEHYISVGNSWLEGALDEAENLKGLVPGDEDVEGYLRVLKSEVGGSAAERVAPVRDQDGLGRKDAALKPVEGGWGGGFAEPTGKQEDKRMCLTTACMCVAARAKLLFSTLLGLSKSTPQYPRPPQSDSTNNPAVFHETNPSARSKPRPTQTLQRVARNIRKNPTNATSIAISDMETTILSLKPHSNLDNIRSALISRLQKIKHSLPPTMHIHIDTAFMHVEHERLARNYINDETMLGDAVADIPRAEFFVTEDNYAWSMDELVQAIKANSGVFRNPLSREMFTPEDVQRILAHPLGAPLAALHVEQAALSKGVRVQTIERMEALAEVLLDDHSSGVVRSRTAVDEFLLYVATLPEFEQKALKGLKCPAKDSHTGQAYDCSVGKAVNDARANLVCFHKTGDFIGQAAGYLRRR
;
A
#
# COMPACT_ATOMS: atom_id res chain seq x y z
N MET A 1 12.02 5.92 0.69
CA MET A 1 12.35 4.48 0.58
C MET A 1 12.71 4.05 -0.85
N ALA A 2 11.97 4.44 -1.89
CA ALA A 2 12.32 4.08 -3.29
C ALA A 2 13.74 4.54 -3.71
N TYR A 3 14.14 5.76 -3.34
CA TYR A 3 15.45 6.33 -3.67
C TYR A 3 16.64 5.54 -3.09
N VAL A 4 16.54 5.02 -1.87
CA VAL A 4 17.63 4.24 -1.23
C VAL A 4 17.83 2.90 -1.94
N ALA A 5 16.73 2.22 -2.31
CA ALA A 5 16.78 0.96 -3.04
C ALA A 5 17.44 1.13 -4.43
N GLU A 6 17.10 2.20 -5.15
CA GLU A 6 17.71 2.53 -6.44
C GLU A 6 19.22 2.80 -6.30
N LEU A 7 19.65 3.54 -5.26
CA LEU A 7 21.06 3.78 -5.00
C LEU A 7 21.83 2.46 -4.74
N TYR A 8 21.29 1.55 -3.93
CA TYR A 8 21.91 0.24 -3.71
C TYR A 8 21.97 -0.61 -4.98
N GLU A 9 20.93 -0.56 -5.82
CA GLU A 9 20.92 -1.23 -7.11
C GLU A 9 22.03 -0.69 -8.04
N HIS A 10 22.23 0.63 -8.08
CA HIS A 10 23.30 1.25 -8.85
C HIS A 10 24.70 0.95 -8.28
N ILE A 11 24.88 0.93 -6.96
CA ILE A 11 26.13 0.51 -6.31
C ILE A 11 26.47 -0.94 -6.68
N SER A 12 25.49 -1.83 -6.66
CA SER A 12 25.64 -3.24 -7.02
C SER A 12 26.03 -3.42 -8.49
N ARG A 13 25.37 -2.70 -9.40
CA ARG A 13 25.66 -2.74 -10.84
C ARG A 13 27.00 -2.13 -11.23
N HIS A 14 27.52 -1.19 -10.43
CA HIS A 14 28.70 -0.40 -10.76
C HIS A 14 29.76 -0.42 -9.64
N SER A 15 30.09 -1.59 -9.11
CA SER A 15 31.07 -1.72 -8.01
C SER A 15 32.42 -1.06 -8.34
N PRO A 16 33.00 -0.23 -7.45
CA PRO A 16 32.57 0.03 -6.07
C PRO A 16 31.46 1.08 -5.88
N GLY A 17 31.04 1.79 -6.94
CA GLY A 17 29.88 2.69 -6.91
C GLY A 17 30.08 3.99 -6.13
N ILE A 18 31.31 4.54 -6.12
CA ILE A 18 31.74 5.65 -5.25
C ILE A 18 30.75 6.84 -5.25
N ALA A 19 30.35 7.33 -6.44
CA ALA A 19 29.43 8.47 -6.55
C ALA A 19 28.05 8.18 -5.92
N TYR A 20 27.53 6.97 -6.10
CA TYR A 20 26.24 6.56 -5.53
C TYR A 20 26.33 6.36 -4.01
N ARG A 21 27.47 5.89 -3.50
CA ARG A 21 27.74 5.79 -2.06
C ARG A 21 27.81 7.17 -1.41
N LYS A 22 28.44 8.17 -2.05
CA LYS A 22 28.41 9.57 -1.58
C LYS A 22 26.98 10.12 -1.49
N LEU A 23 26.18 9.95 -2.54
CA LEU A 23 24.77 10.36 -2.55
C LEU A 23 23.94 9.65 -1.46
N LEU A 24 24.25 8.38 -1.17
CA LEU A 24 23.60 7.63 -0.11
C LEU A 24 23.92 8.19 1.28
N ILE A 25 25.19 8.53 1.54
CA ILE A 25 25.64 9.17 2.78
C ILE A 25 24.96 10.53 2.96
N GLU A 26 24.93 11.37 1.91
CA GLU A 26 24.23 12.66 1.93
C GLU A 26 22.74 12.50 2.23
N HIS A 27 22.09 11.50 1.63
CA HIS A 27 20.70 11.20 1.90
C HIS A 27 20.48 10.82 3.38
N TYR A 28 21.31 9.93 3.93
CA TYR A 28 21.21 9.55 5.34
C TYR A 28 21.42 10.74 6.29
N ILE A 29 22.41 11.61 6.03
CA ILE A 29 22.60 12.86 6.78
C ILE A 29 21.35 13.74 6.70
N SER A 30 20.72 13.86 5.52
CA SER A 30 19.55 14.71 5.33
C SER A 30 18.28 14.22 6.04
N VAL A 31 18.15 12.90 6.25
CA VAL A 31 17.00 12.29 6.94
C VAL A 31 17.12 12.44 8.47
N GLY A 32 18.35 12.57 8.99
CA GLY A 32 18.64 12.86 10.39
C GLY A 32 18.78 11.62 11.28
N ASN A 33 18.57 11.82 12.59
CA ASN A 33 19.04 10.97 13.69
C ASN A 33 18.86 9.44 13.57
N SER A 34 17.87 8.95 12.82
CA SER A 34 17.62 7.51 12.67
C SER A 34 18.56 6.80 11.68
N TRP A 35 19.37 7.54 10.91
CA TRP A 35 20.25 6.97 9.87
C TRP A 35 21.72 7.38 10.00
N LEU A 36 22.09 8.10 11.06
CA LEU A 36 23.46 8.61 11.25
C LEU A 36 24.48 7.48 11.44
N GLU A 37 24.11 6.39 12.13
CA GLU A 37 24.99 5.22 12.29
C GLU A 37 25.26 4.54 10.94
N GLY A 38 24.22 4.32 10.13
CA GLY A 38 24.37 3.77 8.78
C GLY A 38 25.17 4.68 7.83
N ALA A 39 25.04 6.01 7.98
CA ALA A 39 25.85 6.98 7.26
C ALA A 39 27.33 6.89 7.66
N LEU A 40 27.61 6.73 8.96
CA LEU A 40 28.96 6.62 9.49
C LEU A 40 29.65 5.35 8.99
N ASP A 41 28.98 4.20 9.08
CA ASP A 41 29.50 2.93 8.58
C ASP A 41 29.80 2.99 7.07
N GLU A 42 28.89 3.55 6.28
CA GLU A 42 29.09 3.68 4.83
C GLU A 42 30.21 4.66 4.49
N ALA A 43 30.38 5.75 5.24
CA ALA A 43 31.48 6.70 5.07
C ALA A 43 32.84 6.09 5.45
N GLU A 44 32.92 5.27 6.51
CA GLU A 44 34.15 4.57 6.89
C GLU A 44 34.52 3.49 5.86
N ASN A 45 33.54 2.76 5.34
CA ASN A 45 33.73 1.84 4.23
C ASN A 45 34.25 2.57 2.98
N LEU A 46 33.66 3.73 2.64
CA LEU A 46 34.07 4.51 1.48
C LEU A 46 35.47 5.10 1.62
N LYS A 47 35.88 5.48 2.85
CA LYS A 47 37.26 5.91 3.15
C LYS A 47 38.29 4.82 2.90
N GLY A 48 37.94 3.55 3.16
CA GLY A 48 38.80 2.41 2.81
C GLY A 48 38.96 2.22 1.31
N LEU A 49 37.95 2.58 0.51
CA LEU A 49 37.95 2.44 -0.95
C LEU A 49 38.65 3.62 -1.65
N VAL A 50 38.50 4.83 -1.11
CA VAL A 50 39.06 6.07 -1.71
C VAL A 50 39.75 6.91 -0.62
N PRO A 51 40.93 6.48 -0.15
CA PRO A 51 41.66 7.22 0.87
C PRO A 51 42.08 8.60 0.35
N GLY A 52 41.78 9.65 1.11
CA GLY A 52 42.13 11.03 0.77
C GLY A 52 41.06 11.81 -0.01
N ASP A 53 39.88 11.24 -0.23
CA ASP A 53 38.74 11.96 -0.81
C ASP A 53 38.20 13.02 0.17
N GLU A 54 38.20 14.29 -0.25
CA GLU A 54 37.83 15.43 0.61
C GLU A 54 36.36 15.38 1.07
N ASP A 55 35.44 14.91 0.22
CA ASP A 55 34.02 14.81 0.57
C ASP A 55 33.81 13.77 1.67
N VAL A 56 34.50 12.62 1.56
CA VAL A 56 34.41 11.53 2.54
C VAL A 56 34.94 11.96 3.90
N GLU A 57 36.08 12.66 3.95
CA GLU A 57 36.60 13.23 5.20
C GLU A 57 35.66 14.32 5.75
N GLY A 58 34.98 15.06 4.88
CA GLY A 58 33.92 16.01 5.23
C GLY A 58 32.74 15.33 5.93
N TYR A 59 32.18 14.27 5.33
CA TYR A 59 31.07 13.51 5.92
C TYR A 59 31.45 12.89 7.27
N LEU A 60 32.64 12.28 7.37
CA LEU A 60 33.10 11.69 8.64
C LEU A 60 33.22 12.72 9.76
N ARG A 61 33.65 13.95 9.45
CA ARG A 61 33.74 15.03 10.44
C ARG A 61 32.35 15.42 10.96
N VAL A 62 31.38 15.59 10.07
CA VAL A 62 30.00 15.92 10.42
C VAL A 62 29.39 14.79 11.26
N LEU A 63 29.45 13.55 10.77
CA LEU A 63 28.85 12.38 11.42
C LEU A 63 29.46 12.10 12.80
N LYS A 64 30.79 12.19 12.97
CA LYS A 64 31.44 11.99 14.27
C LYS A 64 31.07 13.08 15.28
N SER A 65 30.85 14.32 14.83
CA SER A 65 30.39 15.40 15.70
C SER A 65 28.96 15.22 16.17
N GLU A 66 28.06 14.74 15.30
CA GLU A 66 26.64 14.56 15.61
C GLU A 66 26.39 13.31 16.48
N VAL A 67 27.06 12.20 16.18
CA VAL A 67 26.95 10.96 16.98
C VAL A 67 27.59 11.14 18.37
N GLY A 68 28.72 11.84 18.46
CA GLY A 68 29.40 12.10 19.73
C GLY A 68 28.70 13.14 20.62
N GLY A 69 28.01 14.12 20.02
CA GLY A 69 27.31 15.18 20.75
C GLY A 69 26.10 14.70 21.55
N SER A 70 25.42 13.64 21.12
CA SER A 70 24.18 13.19 21.77
C SER A 70 24.39 12.48 23.12
N ALA A 71 25.60 12.02 23.45
CA ALA A 71 25.87 11.29 24.69
C ALA A 71 26.25 12.19 25.88
N ALA A 72 26.75 13.40 25.64
CA ALA A 72 27.29 14.28 26.69
C ALA A 72 26.24 15.18 27.37
N GLU A 73 25.01 15.27 26.84
CA GLU A 73 23.97 16.20 27.33
C GLU A 73 22.88 15.56 28.21
N ARG A 74 23.17 14.41 28.85
CA ARG A 74 22.19 13.72 29.73
C ARG A 74 22.65 13.42 31.16
N VAL A 75 23.66 14.13 31.68
CA VAL A 75 23.94 14.12 33.14
C VAL A 75 24.31 15.51 33.63
N ALA A 76 23.31 16.25 34.11
CA ALA A 76 23.52 17.28 35.12
C ALA A 76 22.56 17.00 36.29
N PRO A 77 23.05 16.87 37.54
CA PRO A 77 22.18 16.68 38.68
C PRO A 77 21.53 18.01 39.07
N VAL A 78 20.23 17.94 39.36
CA VAL A 78 19.43 19.01 39.96
C VAL A 78 20.07 19.42 41.29
N ARG A 79 20.43 20.70 41.39
CA ARG A 79 20.89 21.32 42.64
C ARG A 79 19.89 22.42 43.00
N ASP A 80 19.20 22.22 44.10
CA ASP A 80 18.44 23.26 44.81
C ASP A 80 19.35 24.44 45.15
N GLN A 81 18.86 25.66 44.93
CA GLN A 81 19.19 26.80 45.78
C GLN A 81 18.18 27.94 45.63
N ASP A 82 17.42 28.14 46.70
CA ASP A 82 16.88 29.43 47.14
C ASP A 82 17.97 30.49 47.29
N GLY A 83 17.60 31.76 47.11
CA GLY A 83 18.20 32.86 47.87
C GLY A 83 18.81 34.03 47.09
N LEU A 84 17.99 35.06 46.90
CA LEU A 84 18.25 36.49 47.13
C LEU A 84 19.68 37.05 46.97
N GLY A 85 19.84 38.03 46.07
CA GLY A 85 21.02 38.90 46.06
C GLY A 85 21.06 39.97 44.98
N ARG A 86 20.40 41.10 45.24
CA ARG A 86 20.52 42.38 44.52
C ARG A 86 21.96 42.93 44.58
N LYS A 87 22.53 43.44 43.48
CA LYS A 87 23.26 44.73 43.44
C LYS A 87 23.67 45.16 42.02
N ASP A 88 23.49 46.45 41.79
CA ASP A 88 23.83 47.25 40.62
C ASP A 88 25.33 47.27 40.33
N ALA A 89 25.71 47.45 39.04
CA ALA A 89 26.44 48.64 38.59
C ALA A 89 26.99 48.52 37.15
N ALA A 90 26.80 49.64 36.43
CA ALA A 90 27.75 50.31 35.53
C ALA A 90 28.11 49.69 34.16
N LEU A 91 27.50 50.31 33.15
CA LEU A 91 28.05 50.48 31.80
C LEU A 91 29.40 51.23 31.85
N LYS A 92 30.38 50.77 31.05
CA LYS A 92 31.35 51.63 30.37
C LYS A 92 31.65 51.10 28.95
N PRO A 93 31.82 52.00 27.96
CA PRO A 93 32.11 51.68 26.57
C PRO A 93 33.62 51.77 26.26
N VAL A 94 34.10 50.96 25.31
CA VAL A 94 35.40 51.11 24.61
C VAL A 94 35.18 50.50 23.21
N GLU A 95 34.96 51.27 22.15
CA GLU A 95 35.91 52.03 21.30
C GLU A 95 37.07 51.22 20.69
N GLY A 96 37.02 51.07 19.36
CA GLY A 96 38.17 51.31 18.48
C GLY A 96 38.97 50.10 17.99
N GLY A 97 38.92 49.85 16.68
CA GLY A 97 39.92 49.02 16.00
C GLY A 97 39.55 48.58 14.58
N TRP A 98 39.57 49.51 13.62
CA TRP A 98 39.53 49.20 12.18
C TRP A 98 40.90 48.66 11.72
N GLY A 99 40.87 47.55 10.98
CA GLY A 99 42.01 47.03 10.22
C GLY A 99 41.49 46.15 9.08
N GLY A 100 41.52 46.69 7.86
CA GLY A 100 40.93 46.06 6.68
C GLY A 100 41.73 44.90 6.11
N GLY A 101 41.01 43.96 5.51
CA GLY A 101 41.52 42.90 4.66
C GLY A 101 40.34 42.20 3.99
N PHE A 102 40.36 42.12 2.66
CA PHE A 102 39.33 41.55 1.80
C PHE A 102 38.76 40.22 2.33
N ALA A 103 37.44 40.13 2.50
CA ALA A 103 36.73 38.87 2.73
C ALA A 103 35.44 38.82 1.90
N GLU A 104 35.30 37.69 1.19
CA GLU A 104 34.15 37.27 0.40
C GLU A 104 32.81 37.35 1.14
N PRO A 105 31.68 37.45 0.42
CA PRO A 105 30.37 37.56 1.03
C PRO A 105 30.02 36.26 1.75
N THR A 106 30.08 36.28 3.08
CA THR A 106 29.38 35.34 3.96
C THR A 106 27.87 35.56 3.85
N GLY A 107 27.29 35.08 2.76
CA GLY A 107 25.85 34.86 2.59
C GLY A 107 25.44 33.57 3.29
N LYS A 108 24.35 33.64 4.04
CA LYS A 108 23.97 32.73 5.13
C LYS A 108 23.70 31.31 4.63
N GLN A 109 24.03 30.33 5.45
CA GLN A 109 23.67 28.90 5.27
C GLN A 109 22.15 28.70 5.07
N GLU A 110 21.33 29.64 5.55
CA GLU A 110 19.89 29.71 5.31
C GLU A 110 19.54 30.03 3.85
N ASP A 111 20.30 30.88 3.15
CA ASP A 111 20.03 31.22 1.74
C ASP A 111 20.31 30.02 0.82
N LYS A 112 21.33 29.22 1.15
CA LYS A 112 21.62 27.95 0.45
C LYS A 112 20.57 26.88 0.73
N ARG A 113 20.06 26.77 1.96
CA ARG A 113 18.94 25.88 2.30
C ARG A 113 17.65 26.29 1.59
N MET A 114 17.34 27.58 1.55
CA MET A 114 16.15 28.10 0.85
C MET A 114 16.25 27.87 -0.66
N CYS A 115 17.44 28.03 -1.25
CA CYS A 115 17.68 27.75 -2.67
C CYS A 115 17.50 26.26 -3.00
N LEU A 116 17.96 25.35 -2.13
CA LEU A 116 17.82 23.90 -2.33
C LEU A 116 16.36 23.43 -2.17
N THR A 117 15.65 23.93 -1.14
CA THR A 117 14.22 23.63 -0.96
C THR A 117 13.39 24.15 -2.14
N THR A 118 13.70 25.35 -2.63
CA THR A 118 13.06 25.91 -3.82
C THR A 118 13.35 25.07 -5.07
N ALA A 119 14.59 24.62 -5.26
CA ALA A 119 14.95 23.74 -6.37
C ALA A 119 14.20 22.39 -6.31
N CYS A 120 14.09 21.76 -5.13
CA CYS A 120 13.33 20.53 -4.94
C CYS A 120 11.83 20.73 -5.22
N MET A 121 11.23 21.84 -4.77
CA MET A 121 9.83 22.17 -5.07
C MET A 121 9.61 22.41 -6.57
N CYS A 122 10.55 23.06 -7.26
CA CYS A 122 10.48 23.25 -8.71
C CYS A 122 10.57 21.93 -9.48
N VAL A 123 11.42 20.98 -9.04
CA VAL A 123 11.52 19.65 -9.66
C VAL A 123 10.22 18.85 -9.43
N ALA A 124 9.68 18.86 -8.22
CA ALA A 124 8.42 18.18 -7.91
C ALA A 124 7.23 18.76 -8.71
N ALA A 125 7.15 20.09 -8.84
CA ALA A 125 6.12 20.75 -9.65
C ALA A 125 6.25 20.41 -11.14
N ARG A 126 7.49 20.35 -11.67
CA ARG A 126 7.76 19.97 -13.05
C ARG A 126 7.44 18.50 -13.34
N ALA A 127 7.72 17.60 -12.40
CA ALA A 127 7.31 16.20 -12.47
C ALA A 127 5.78 16.06 -12.51
N LYS A 128 5.06 16.78 -11.64
CA LYS A 128 3.59 16.79 -11.61
C LYS A 128 2.98 17.29 -12.93
N LEU A 129 3.57 18.31 -13.55
CA LEU A 129 3.16 18.83 -14.87
C LEU A 129 3.43 17.81 -16.00
N LEU A 130 4.56 17.12 -15.97
CA LEU A 130 4.88 16.09 -16.96
C LEU A 130 3.91 14.89 -16.85
N PHE A 131 3.58 14.47 -15.63
CA PHE A 131 2.59 13.41 -15.40
C PHE A 131 1.19 13.80 -15.88
N SER A 132 0.73 15.03 -15.60
CA SER A 132 -0.57 15.48 -16.09
C SER A 132 -0.61 15.61 -17.62
N THR A 133 0.50 16.00 -18.24
CA THR A 133 0.62 16.08 -19.70
C THR A 133 0.60 14.67 -20.34
N LEU A 134 1.30 13.69 -19.75
CA LEU A 134 1.28 12.31 -20.21
C LEU A 134 -0.11 11.66 -20.07
N LEU A 135 -0.82 11.94 -18.98
CA LEU A 135 -2.21 11.51 -18.77
C LEU A 135 -3.19 12.21 -19.73
N GLY A 136 -2.93 13.46 -20.11
CA GLY A 136 -3.69 14.16 -21.14
C GLY A 136 -3.46 13.57 -22.53
N LEU A 137 -2.22 13.21 -22.84
CA LEU A 137 -1.84 12.63 -24.14
C LEU A 137 -2.45 11.23 -24.33
N SER A 138 -2.52 10.41 -23.28
CA SER A 138 -3.17 9.09 -23.36
C SER A 138 -4.68 9.18 -23.68
N LYS A 139 -5.34 10.22 -23.17
CA LYS A 139 -6.75 10.55 -23.48
C LYS A 139 -6.97 11.12 -24.89
N SER A 140 -5.90 11.51 -25.59
CA SER A 140 -5.95 12.09 -26.94
C SER A 140 -5.55 11.12 -28.05
N THR A 141 -5.34 9.84 -27.74
CA THR A 141 -5.05 8.81 -28.76
C THR A 141 -6.24 8.71 -29.72
N PRO A 142 -6.09 8.99 -31.03
CA PRO A 142 -7.19 8.97 -31.97
C PRO A 142 -7.76 7.55 -32.07
N GLN A 143 -9.04 7.41 -31.76
CA GLN A 143 -9.77 6.16 -31.99
C GLN A 143 -9.67 5.82 -33.48
N TYR A 144 -9.06 4.68 -33.79
CA TYR A 144 -9.09 4.11 -35.13
C TYR A 144 -10.55 3.95 -35.60
N PRO A 145 -10.87 4.26 -36.88
CA PRO A 145 -12.22 4.13 -37.39
C PRO A 145 -12.64 2.66 -37.38
N ARG A 146 -13.70 2.38 -36.62
CA ARG A 146 -14.35 1.06 -36.56
C ARG A 146 -15.13 0.83 -37.87
N PRO A 147 -15.09 -0.37 -38.46
CA PRO A 147 -15.85 -0.67 -39.68
C PRO A 147 -17.38 -0.59 -39.44
N PRO A 148 -18.16 -0.25 -40.48
CA PRO A 148 -19.59 0.02 -40.34
C PRO A 148 -20.36 -1.25 -40.01
N GLN A 149 -21.10 -1.23 -38.89
CA GLN A 149 -22.11 -2.23 -38.58
C GLN A 149 -23.46 -1.79 -39.15
N SER A 150 -24.08 -2.71 -39.88
CA SER A 150 -25.37 -2.61 -40.56
C SER A 150 -26.52 -2.34 -39.60
N ASP A 151 -27.41 -1.46 -40.07
CA ASP A 151 -28.67 -1.04 -39.46
C ASP A 151 -29.57 -2.21 -39.05
N SER A 152 -30.01 -2.17 -37.79
CA SER A 152 -31.17 -2.90 -37.29
C SER A 152 -31.97 -1.97 -36.40
N THR A 153 -33.13 -1.62 -36.93
CA THR A 153 -34.14 -0.68 -36.47
C THR A 153 -34.84 -1.05 -35.15
N ASN A 154 -35.17 0.02 -34.42
CA ASN A 154 -36.37 0.25 -33.59
C ASN A 154 -36.48 -0.39 -32.19
N ASN A 155 -36.19 0.44 -31.17
CA ASN A 155 -37.05 0.64 -30.00
C ASN A 155 -36.61 1.90 -29.22
N PRO A 156 -37.44 2.95 -29.07
CA PRO A 156 -37.07 4.10 -28.23
C PRO A 156 -37.46 3.80 -26.77
N ALA A 157 -36.47 3.43 -25.95
CA ALA A 157 -36.61 3.49 -24.50
C ALA A 157 -36.34 4.94 -24.05
N VAL A 158 -37.43 5.65 -23.82
CA VAL A 158 -37.51 6.99 -23.25
C VAL A 158 -36.79 7.02 -21.89
N PHE A 159 -35.58 7.59 -21.84
CA PHE A 159 -34.99 8.07 -20.59
C PHE A 159 -35.61 9.43 -20.27
N HIS A 160 -36.62 9.41 -19.41
CA HIS A 160 -37.13 10.62 -18.77
C HIS A 160 -36.14 11.04 -17.68
N GLU A 161 -35.30 12.04 -17.98
CA GLU A 161 -34.72 12.89 -16.94
C GLU A 161 -35.88 13.53 -16.16
N THR A 162 -35.97 13.17 -14.89
CA THR A 162 -37.04 13.61 -14.01
C THR A 162 -36.69 14.95 -13.42
N ASN A 163 -37.50 15.93 -13.80
CA ASN A 163 -37.58 17.28 -13.29
C ASN A 163 -37.60 17.31 -11.73
N PRO A 164 -36.66 18.00 -11.05
CA PRO A 164 -36.61 18.06 -9.59
C PRO A 164 -37.53 19.17 -9.07
N SER A 165 -38.85 19.04 -9.21
CA SER A 165 -39.78 19.98 -8.56
C SER A 165 -41.17 19.40 -8.33
N ALA A 166 -41.25 18.37 -7.51
CA ALA A 166 -42.45 18.06 -6.74
C ALA A 166 -42.03 17.39 -5.43
N ARG A 167 -42.25 18.06 -4.28
CA ARG A 167 -42.14 17.44 -2.95
C ARG A 167 -43.17 16.32 -2.84
N SER A 168 -42.78 15.11 -3.25
CA SER A 168 -43.57 13.91 -3.00
C SER A 168 -43.58 13.65 -1.50
N LYS A 169 -44.78 13.50 -0.93
CA LYS A 169 -44.92 13.08 0.48
C LYS A 169 -44.20 11.73 0.67
N PRO A 170 -43.51 11.52 1.80
CA PRO A 170 -42.78 10.27 2.04
C PRO A 170 -43.74 9.09 1.93
N ARG A 171 -43.46 8.18 1.00
CA ARG A 171 -44.24 6.96 0.81
C ARG A 171 -44.07 6.08 2.05
N PRO A 172 -45.15 5.48 2.60
CA PRO A 172 -45.02 4.61 3.77
C PRO A 172 -44.08 3.43 3.47
N THR A 173 -43.25 3.08 4.45
CA THR A 173 -42.32 1.94 4.36
C THR A 173 -43.07 0.67 4.00
N GLN A 174 -42.59 -0.06 2.99
CA GLN A 174 -43.22 -1.31 2.58
C GLN A 174 -43.09 -2.37 3.70
N THR A 175 -44.03 -3.32 3.72
CA THR A 175 -43.94 -4.47 4.64
C THR A 175 -42.74 -5.34 4.29
N LEU A 176 -42.03 -5.85 5.30
CA LEU A 176 -40.80 -6.66 5.15
C LEU A 176 -41.00 -7.82 4.17
N GLN A 177 -42.14 -8.51 4.28
CA GLN A 177 -42.50 -9.63 3.41
C GLN A 177 -42.68 -9.21 1.94
N ARG A 178 -43.20 -8.01 1.68
CA ARG A 178 -43.35 -7.48 0.32
C ARG A 178 -41.99 -7.19 -0.30
N VAL A 179 -41.07 -6.58 0.45
CA VAL A 179 -39.70 -6.29 0.00
C VAL A 179 -38.97 -7.60 -0.32
N ALA A 180 -38.98 -8.56 0.61
CA ALA A 180 -38.36 -9.87 0.39
C ALA A 180 -38.96 -10.60 -0.83
N ARG A 181 -40.29 -10.55 -1.01
CA ARG A 181 -40.95 -11.13 -2.19
C ARG A 181 -40.53 -10.44 -3.49
N ASN A 182 -40.39 -9.10 -3.48
CA ASN A 182 -39.97 -8.35 -4.66
C ASN A 182 -38.53 -8.67 -5.06
N ILE A 183 -37.64 -8.81 -4.07
CA ILE A 183 -36.24 -9.23 -4.27
C ILE A 183 -36.19 -10.64 -4.88
N ARG A 184 -36.95 -11.59 -4.31
CA ARG A 184 -37.02 -12.96 -4.86
C ARG A 184 -37.53 -13.01 -6.30
N LYS A 185 -38.52 -12.18 -6.63
CA LYS A 185 -39.12 -12.12 -7.97
C LYS A 185 -38.22 -11.44 -9.01
N ASN A 186 -37.29 -10.59 -8.60
CA ASN A 186 -36.46 -9.78 -9.49
C ASN A 186 -34.98 -9.83 -9.05
N PRO A 187 -34.29 -10.97 -9.18
CA PRO A 187 -32.92 -11.14 -8.69
C PRO A 187 -31.93 -10.14 -9.32
N THR A 188 -32.11 -9.80 -10.59
CA THR A 188 -31.26 -8.81 -11.30
C THR A 188 -31.36 -7.40 -10.72
N ASN A 189 -32.52 -7.04 -10.16
CA ASN A 189 -32.79 -5.74 -9.56
C ASN A 189 -32.80 -5.79 -8.02
N ALA A 190 -32.41 -6.92 -7.42
CA ALA A 190 -32.51 -7.16 -5.98
C ALA A 190 -31.81 -6.07 -5.15
N THR A 191 -30.58 -5.70 -5.53
CA THR A 191 -29.79 -4.66 -4.85
C THR A 191 -30.50 -3.30 -4.92
N SER A 192 -31.01 -2.90 -6.09
CA SER A 192 -31.73 -1.63 -6.27
C SER A 192 -33.02 -1.55 -5.44
N ILE A 193 -33.78 -2.66 -5.40
CA ILE A 193 -34.98 -2.77 -4.57
C ILE A 193 -34.63 -2.60 -3.08
N ALA A 194 -33.56 -3.24 -2.61
CA ALA A 194 -33.11 -3.13 -1.23
C ALA A 194 -32.63 -1.71 -0.88
N ILE A 195 -31.85 -1.06 -1.76
CA ILE A 195 -31.42 0.34 -1.59
C ILE A 195 -32.64 1.25 -1.44
N SER A 196 -33.61 1.16 -2.35
CA SER A 196 -34.81 2.00 -2.32
C SER A 196 -35.63 1.83 -1.03
N ASP A 197 -35.75 0.61 -0.51
CA ASP A 197 -36.42 0.34 0.78
C ASP A 197 -35.68 0.97 1.96
N MET A 198 -34.35 0.88 1.98
CA MET A 198 -33.52 1.50 3.02
C MET A 198 -33.56 3.03 2.96
N GLU A 199 -33.45 3.63 1.78
CA GLU A 199 -33.57 5.09 1.61
C GLU A 199 -34.94 5.59 2.09
N THR A 200 -36.02 4.87 1.78
CA THR A 200 -37.37 5.17 2.29
C THR A 200 -37.41 5.08 3.82
N THR A 201 -36.76 4.06 4.38
CA THR A 201 -36.67 3.88 5.84
C THR A 201 -35.89 5.03 6.49
N ILE A 202 -34.76 5.45 5.91
CA ILE A 202 -33.96 6.59 6.38
C ILE A 202 -34.80 7.86 6.37
N LEU A 203 -35.52 8.16 5.28
CA LEU A 203 -36.39 9.35 5.19
C LEU A 203 -37.48 9.34 6.26
N SER A 204 -38.01 8.17 6.61
CA SER A 204 -39.01 8.05 7.68
C SER A 204 -38.43 8.27 9.09
N LEU A 205 -37.15 7.95 9.31
CA LEU A 205 -36.48 8.04 10.62
C LEU A 205 -35.74 9.38 10.85
N LYS A 206 -35.28 10.03 9.77
CA LYS A 206 -34.47 11.25 9.79
C LYS A 206 -34.98 12.39 10.67
N PRO A 207 -36.30 12.68 10.77
CA PRO A 207 -36.73 13.86 11.52
C PRO A 207 -36.52 13.75 13.04
N HIS A 208 -36.16 12.57 13.57
CA HIS A 208 -36.18 12.32 15.02
C HIS A 208 -35.00 11.49 15.56
N SER A 209 -34.01 11.10 14.73
CA SER A 209 -32.98 10.13 15.10
C SER A 209 -31.56 10.57 14.73
N ASN A 210 -30.58 10.27 15.60
CA ASN A 210 -29.17 10.34 15.25
C ASN A 210 -28.79 9.23 14.23
N LEU A 211 -27.60 9.35 13.61
CA LEU A 211 -27.15 8.40 12.57
C LEU A 211 -27.00 6.97 13.11
N ASP A 212 -26.58 6.80 14.36
CA ASP A 212 -26.39 5.46 14.95
C ASP A 212 -27.70 4.74 15.20
N ASN A 213 -28.76 5.45 15.62
CA ASN A 213 -30.10 4.89 15.75
C ASN A 213 -30.65 4.49 14.38
N ILE A 214 -30.41 5.31 13.35
CA ILE A 214 -30.78 4.98 11.97
C ILE A 214 -30.04 3.72 11.51
N ARG A 215 -28.72 3.64 11.73
CA ARG A 215 -27.90 2.46 11.39
C ARG A 215 -28.41 1.21 12.08
N SER A 216 -28.69 1.29 13.38
CA SER A 216 -29.22 0.19 14.19
C SER A 216 -30.60 -0.29 13.72
N ALA A 217 -31.49 0.65 13.37
CA ALA A 217 -32.80 0.35 12.82
C ALA A 217 -32.71 -0.33 11.44
N LEU A 218 -31.80 0.12 10.57
CA LEU A 218 -31.54 -0.52 9.27
C LEU A 218 -30.98 -1.92 9.45
N ILE A 219 -29.97 -2.13 10.31
CA ILE A 219 -29.42 -3.46 10.59
C ILE A 219 -30.53 -4.40 11.06
N SER A 220 -31.36 -3.98 12.02
CA SER A 220 -32.50 -4.78 12.50
C SER A 220 -33.49 -5.11 11.38
N ARG A 221 -33.79 -4.14 10.52
CA ARG A 221 -34.68 -4.33 9.36
C ARG A 221 -34.10 -5.32 8.35
N LEU A 222 -32.84 -5.17 7.98
CA LEU A 222 -32.15 -6.01 7.00
C LEU A 222 -32.00 -7.44 7.50
N GLN A 223 -31.70 -7.64 8.79
CA GLN A 223 -31.69 -8.97 9.37
C GLN A 223 -33.05 -9.66 9.18
N LYS A 224 -34.17 -8.99 9.47
CA LYS A 224 -35.51 -9.57 9.25
C LYS A 224 -35.78 -9.89 7.77
N ILE A 225 -35.28 -9.07 6.84
CA ILE A 225 -35.36 -9.34 5.40
C ILE A 225 -34.52 -10.56 5.02
N LYS A 226 -33.27 -10.66 5.51
CA LYS A 226 -32.37 -11.81 5.27
C LYS A 226 -32.96 -13.13 5.76
N HIS A 227 -33.59 -13.16 6.95
CA HIS A 227 -34.31 -14.34 7.45
C HIS A 227 -35.47 -14.76 6.54
N SER A 228 -35.98 -13.83 5.73
CA SER A 228 -37.02 -14.07 4.74
C SER A 228 -36.45 -14.29 3.33
N LEU A 229 -35.15 -14.51 3.15
CA LEU A 229 -34.51 -14.73 1.85
C LEU A 229 -33.60 -15.96 1.89
N PRO A 230 -33.43 -16.66 0.74
CA PRO A 230 -32.42 -17.70 0.65
C PRO A 230 -31.00 -17.11 0.84
N PRO A 231 -30.04 -17.88 1.39
CA PRO A 231 -28.66 -17.41 1.63
C PRO A 231 -27.98 -16.82 0.39
N THR A 232 -28.25 -17.38 -0.80
CA THR A 232 -27.71 -16.90 -2.08
C THR A 232 -28.08 -15.46 -2.42
N MET A 233 -29.15 -14.91 -1.81
CA MET A 233 -29.59 -13.53 -2.02
C MET A 233 -29.09 -12.55 -0.95
N HIS A 234 -28.40 -13.03 0.10
CA HIS A 234 -27.92 -12.17 1.19
C HIS A 234 -26.92 -11.12 0.68
N ILE A 235 -26.10 -11.49 -0.31
CA ILE A 235 -25.12 -10.60 -0.95
C ILE A 235 -25.76 -9.29 -1.48
N HIS A 236 -26.98 -9.36 -2.01
CA HIS A 236 -27.69 -8.16 -2.50
C HIS A 236 -28.09 -7.22 -1.38
N ILE A 237 -28.46 -7.77 -0.22
CA ILE A 237 -28.82 -6.99 0.97
C ILE A 237 -27.58 -6.31 1.55
N ASP A 238 -26.47 -7.03 1.63
CA ASP A 238 -25.20 -6.52 2.13
C ASP A 238 -24.63 -5.43 1.22
N THR A 239 -24.62 -5.67 -0.09
CA THR A 239 -24.21 -4.68 -1.09
C THR A 239 -25.08 -3.43 -1.02
N ALA A 240 -26.40 -3.60 -0.92
CA ALA A 240 -27.31 -2.46 -0.79
C ALA A 240 -27.05 -1.65 0.49
N PHE A 241 -26.77 -2.32 1.62
CA PHE A 241 -26.47 -1.65 2.87
C PHE A 241 -25.16 -0.88 2.80
N MET A 242 -24.11 -1.50 2.23
CA MET A 242 -22.82 -0.87 1.97
C MET A 242 -22.98 0.47 1.21
N HIS A 243 -23.73 0.49 0.10
CA HIS A 243 -23.95 1.73 -0.68
C HIS A 243 -24.76 2.78 0.10
N VAL A 244 -25.82 2.37 0.79
CA VAL A 244 -26.63 3.30 1.58
C VAL A 244 -25.82 3.89 2.73
N GLU A 245 -24.98 3.09 3.37
CA GLU A 245 -24.15 3.55 4.47
C GLU A 245 -23.12 4.58 4.00
N HIS A 246 -22.48 4.31 2.86
CA HIS A 246 -21.55 5.23 2.22
C HIS A 246 -22.18 6.59 1.92
N GLU A 247 -23.31 6.59 1.22
CA GLU A 247 -23.89 7.83 0.68
C GLU A 247 -24.75 8.61 1.68
N ARG A 248 -25.32 7.94 2.69
CA ARG A 248 -26.34 8.53 3.57
C ARG A 248 -25.94 8.60 5.03
N LEU A 249 -25.02 7.76 5.47
CA LEU A 249 -24.68 7.61 6.90
C LEU A 249 -23.25 8.00 7.24
N ALA A 250 -22.48 8.53 6.27
CA ALA A 250 -21.11 9.02 6.44
C ALA A 250 -20.25 8.04 7.25
N ARG A 251 -20.11 6.81 6.73
CA ARG A 251 -19.26 5.80 7.35
C ARG A 251 -17.80 6.25 7.33
N ASN A 252 -17.11 6.03 8.44
CA ASN A 252 -15.67 6.19 8.52
C ASN A 252 -15.00 4.89 8.03
N TYR A 253 -14.25 5.00 6.95
CA TYR A 253 -13.44 3.93 6.40
C TYR A 253 -12.03 3.99 6.99
N ILE A 254 -11.23 2.94 6.80
CA ILE A 254 -9.81 2.99 7.21
C ILE A 254 -9.02 3.96 6.33
N ASN A 255 -9.41 4.09 5.07
CA ASN A 255 -8.83 5.02 4.11
C ASN A 255 -9.81 6.14 3.76
N ASP A 256 -9.30 7.38 3.70
CA ASP A 256 -10.06 8.55 3.26
C ASP A 256 -9.91 8.80 1.75
N GLU A 257 -8.84 8.26 1.15
CA GLU A 257 -8.51 8.34 -0.27
C GLU A 257 -8.30 6.94 -0.86
N THR A 258 -8.51 6.79 -2.16
CA THR A 258 -8.15 5.59 -2.92
C THR A 258 -6.62 5.52 -3.14
N MET A 259 -6.13 4.42 -3.69
CA MET A 259 -4.70 4.24 -3.95
C MET A 259 -4.16 5.18 -5.05
N LEU A 260 -5.05 5.81 -5.83
CA LEU A 260 -4.72 6.86 -6.80
C LEU A 260 -4.93 8.29 -6.26
N GLY A 261 -5.35 8.44 -5.01
CA GLY A 261 -5.51 9.73 -4.33
C GLY A 261 -6.88 10.40 -4.55
N ASP A 262 -7.87 9.69 -5.09
CA ASP A 262 -9.24 10.20 -5.18
C ASP A 262 -9.93 10.07 -3.81
N ALA A 263 -10.73 11.05 -3.41
CA ALA A 263 -11.44 10.98 -2.13
C ALA A 263 -12.48 9.85 -2.15
N VAL A 264 -12.53 9.05 -1.09
CA VAL A 264 -13.48 7.92 -0.98
C VAL A 264 -14.92 8.38 -1.11
N ALA A 265 -15.25 9.56 -0.59
CA ALA A 265 -16.59 10.15 -0.66
C ALA A 265 -17.06 10.46 -2.09
N ASP A 266 -16.13 10.59 -3.04
CA ASP A 266 -16.41 10.95 -4.43
C ASP A 266 -16.55 9.72 -5.35
N ILE A 267 -16.33 8.50 -4.84
CA ILE A 267 -16.44 7.27 -5.62
C ILE A 267 -17.91 7.05 -6.03
N PRO A 268 -18.22 6.91 -7.33
CA PRO A 268 -19.59 6.70 -7.76
C PRO A 268 -20.11 5.34 -7.29
N ARG A 269 -21.41 5.25 -6.96
CA ARG A 269 -22.07 4.01 -6.50
C ARG A 269 -21.75 2.79 -7.35
N ALA A 270 -21.69 2.96 -8.68
CA ALA A 270 -21.44 1.87 -9.63
C ALA A 270 -20.02 1.28 -9.55
N GLU A 271 -19.08 1.99 -8.94
CA GLU A 271 -17.69 1.58 -8.73
C GLU A 271 -17.37 1.33 -7.27
N PHE A 272 -18.21 1.79 -6.34
CA PHE A 272 -17.92 1.74 -4.92
C PHE A 272 -17.99 0.32 -4.34
N PHE A 273 -16.94 -0.07 -3.63
CA PHE A 273 -16.87 -1.34 -2.90
C PHE A 273 -16.18 -1.19 -1.56
N VAL A 274 -16.57 -2.00 -0.58
CA VAL A 274 -15.97 -2.02 0.76
C VAL A 274 -15.68 -3.46 1.14
N THR A 275 -14.44 -3.70 1.56
CA THR A 275 -13.95 -5.00 2.02
C THR A 275 -14.25 -5.19 3.50
N GLU A 276 -14.18 -6.43 3.99
CA GLU A 276 -14.50 -6.75 5.40
C GLU A 276 -13.57 -6.06 6.40
N ASP A 277 -12.33 -5.81 6.00
CA ASP A 277 -11.35 -5.02 6.74
C ASP A 277 -11.64 -3.51 6.70
N ASN A 278 -12.81 -3.07 6.22
CA ASN A 278 -13.31 -1.69 6.21
C ASN A 278 -12.49 -0.71 5.34
N TYR A 279 -11.79 -1.21 4.33
CA TYR A 279 -11.23 -0.38 3.26
C TYR A 279 -12.27 -0.13 2.16
N ALA A 280 -12.36 1.11 1.70
CA ALA A 280 -13.20 1.53 0.59
C ALA A 280 -12.40 1.62 -0.71
N TRP A 281 -13.01 1.19 -1.81
CA TRP A 281 -12.35 1.03 -3.11
C TRP A 281 -13.18 1.58 -4.25
N SER A 282 -12.51 2.20 -5.22
CA SER A 282 -13.01 2.15 -6.59
C SER A 282 -12.71 0.76 -7.15
N MET A 283 -13.74 0.08 -7.64
CA MET A 283 -13.61 -1.26 -8.18
C MET A 283 -12.74 -1.31 -9.44
N ASP A 284 -12.70 -0.23 -10.23
CA ASP A 284 -11.80 -0.19 -11.38
C ASP A 284 -10.33 -0.21 -10.92
N GLU A 285 -10.01 0.63 -9.94
CA GLU A 285 -8.69 0.71 -9.33
C GLU A 285 -8.28 -0.63 -8.68
N LEU A 286 -9.18 -1.22 -7.89
CA LEU A 286 -8.92 -2.50 -7.23
C LEU A 286 -8.69 -3.63 -8.26
N VAL A 287 -9.47 -3.65 -9.34
CA VAL A 287 -9.30 -4.62 -10.43
C VAL A 287 -7.96 -4.45 -11.12
N GLN A 288 -7.54 -3.21 -11.39
CA GLN A 288 -6.21 -2.94 -11.94
C GLN A 288 -5.10 -3.40 -10.99
N ALA A 289 -5.24 -3.15 -9.69
CA ALA A 289 -4.27 -3.57 -8.68
C ALA A 289 -4.13 -5.09 -8.61
N ILE A 290 -5.25 -5.82 -8.62
CA ILE A 290 -5.25 -7.30 -8.60
C ILE A 290 -4.62 -7.85 -9.89
N LYS A 291 -4.93 -7.26 -11.06
CA LYS A 291 -4.32 -7.66 -12.34
C LYS A 291 -2.80 -7.43 -12.35
N ALA A 292 -2.35 -6.26 -11.88
CA ALA A 292 -0.93 -5.94 -11.76
C ALA A 292 -0.20 -6.93 -10.82
N ASN A 293 -0.89 -7.43 -9.80
CA ASN A 293 -0.43 -8.48 -8.90
C ASN A 293 -0.71 -9.92 -9.38
N SER A 294 -0.84 -10.12 -10.70
CA SER A 294 -1.00 -11.44 -11.33
C SER A 294 -2.24 -12.21 -10.85
N GLY A 295 -3.31 -11.52 -10.47
CA GLY A 295 -4.56 -12.14 -10.03
C GLY A 295 -4.63 -12.52 -8.56
N VAL A 296 -3.65 -12.09 -7.76
CA VAL A 296 -3.62 -12.38 -6.32
C VAL A 296 -4.59 -11.44 -5.61
N PHE A 297 -5.63 -12.01 -4.99
CA PHE A 297 -6.67 -11.30 -4.26
C PHE A 297 -6.15 -10.82 -2.90
N ARG A 298 -5.36 -9.76 -2.95
CA ARG A 298 -4.75 -9.10 -1.79
C ARG A 298 -5.15 -7.63 -1.78
N ASN A 299 -5.45 -7.12 -0.61
CA ASN A 299 -5.65 -5.70 -0.36
C ASN A 299 -4.35 -4.93 -0.70
N PRO A 300 -4.36 -4.02 -1.70
CA PRO A 300 -3.17 -3.27 -2.10
C PRO A 300 -2.59 -2.35 -1.00
N LEU A 301 -3.43 -1.88 -0.08
CA LEU A 301 -3.05 -0.96 0.99
C LEU A 301 -2.59 -1.72 2.25
N SER A 302 -3.42 -2.62 2.79
CA SER A 302 -3.08 -3.40 3.99
C SER A 302 -2.11 -4.56 3.72
N ARG A 303 -1.99 -4.97 2.46
CA ARG A 303 -1.23 -6.14 1.99
C ARG A 303 -1.74 -7.48 2.54
N GLU A 304 -2.89 -7.51 3.18
CA GLU A 304 -3.56 -8.73 3.63
C GLU A 304 -4.34 -9.39 2.50
N MET A 305 -4.50 -10.72 2.55
CA MET A 305 -5.37 -11.41 1.59
C MET A 305 -6.82 -11.06 1.87
N PHE A 306 -7.60 -10.87 0.81
CA PHE A 306 -9.04 -10.77 0.94
C PHE A 306 -9.61 -12.08 1.49
N THR A 307 -10.65 -11.96 2.32
CA THR A 307 -11.37 -13.12 2.84
C THR A 307 -12.08 -13.83 1.68
N PRO A 308 -12.43 -15.13 1.81
CA PRO A 308 -13.19 -15.82 0.77
C PRO A 308 -14.50 -15.12 0.40
N GLU A 309 -15.12 -14.46 1.38
CA GLU A 309 -16.34 -13.67 1.19
C GLU A 309 -16.07 -12.39 0.38
N ASP A 310 -15.01 -11.64 0.71
CA ASP A 310 -14.56 -10.50 -0.09
C ASP A 310 -14.24 -10.92 -1.53
N VAL A 311 -13.51 -12.02 -1.73
CA VAL A 311 -13.19 -12.53 -3.06
C VAL A 311 -14.47 -12.83 -3.86
N GLN A 312 -15.44 -13.49 -3.24
CA GLN A 312 -16.72 -13.77 -3.90
C GLN A 312 -17.48 -12.50 -4.26
N ARG A 313 -17.49 -11.49 -3.37
CA ARG A 313 -18.15 -10.20 -3.61
C ARG A 313 -17.44 -9.39 -4.71
N ILE A 314 -16.11 -9.35 -4.71
CA ILE A 314 -15.30 -8.74 -5.78
C ILE A 314 -15.65 -9.39 -7.12
N LEU A 315 -15.69 -10.73 -7.18
CA LEU A 315 -16.01 -11.46 -8.40
C LEU A 315 -17.47 -11.28 -8.85
N ALA A 316 -18.39 -11.09 -7.91
CA ALA A 316 -19.80 -10.82 -8.20
C ALA A 316 -20.04 -9.37 -8.67
N HIS A 317 -19.13 -8.45 -8.38
CA HIS A 317 -19.23 -7.07 -8.83
C HIS A 317 -19.08 -6.99 -10.37
N PRO A 318 -19.90 -6.18 -11.09
CA PRO A 318 -19.83 -6.10 -12.55
C PRO A 318 -18.43 -5.78 -13.10
N LEU A 319 -17.71 -4.85 -12.47
CA LEU A 319 -16.34 -4.50 -12.85
C LEU A 319 -15.30 -5.54 -12.41
N GLY A 320 -15.60 -6.34 -11.38
CA GLY A 320 -14.70 -7.38 -10.87
C GLY A 320 -14.84 -8.73 -11.58
N ALA A 321 -15.96 -8.97 -12.29
CA ALA A 321 -16.21 -10.21 -13.04
C ALA A 321 -15.06 -10.65 -13.98
N PRO A 322 -14.33 -9.75 -14.69
CA PRO A 322 -13.18 -10.13 -15.50
C PRO A 322 -12.04 -10.80 -14.72
N LEU A 323 -11.97 -10.64 -13.39
CA LEU A 323 -10.98 -11.29 -12.53
C LEU A 323 -11.27 -12.79 -12.33
N ALA A 324 -12.44 -13.30 -12.70
CA ALA A 324 -12.81 -14.70 -12.49
C ALA A 324 -11.83 -15.67 -13.19
N ALA A 325 -11.38 -15.34 -14.41
CA ALA A 325 -10.40 -16.14 -15.14
C ALA A 325 -9.06 -16.22 -14.38
N LEU A 326 -8.59 -15.08 -13.86
CA LEU A 326 -7.36 -15.01 -13.05
C LEU A 326 -7.51 -15.76 -11.73
N HIS A 327 -8.68 -15.69 -11.10
CA HIS A 327 -8.97 -16.45 -9.88
C HIS A 327 -8.88 -17.96 -10.13
N VAL A 328 -9.45 -18.44 -11.24
CA VAL A 328 -9.36 -19.86 -11.65
C VAL A 328 -7.92 -20.25 -11.96
N GLU A 329 -7.15 -19.40 -12.65
CA GLU A 329 -5.73 -19.65 -12.91
C GLU A 329 -4.93 -19.77 -11.61
N GLN A 330 -5.09 -18.84 -10.67
CA GLN A 330 -4.44 -18.88 -9.36
C GLN A 330 -4.84 -20.12 -8.55
N ALA A 331 -6.12 -20.49 -8.57
CA ALA A 331 -6.59 -21.72 -7.94
C ALA A 331 -5.97 -22.98 -8.58
N ALA A 332 -5.82 -23.00 -9.91
CA ALA A 332 -5.17 -24.10 -10.61
C ALA A 332 -3.67 -24.18 -10.29
N LEU A 333 -2.97 -23.06 -10.24
CA LEU A 333 -1.55 -23.00 -9.84
C LEU A 333 -1.35 -23.51 -8.41
N SER A 334 -2.25 -23.17 -7.47
CA SER A 334 -2.15 -23.65 -6.08
C SER A 334 -2.27 -25.17 -5.96
N LYS A 335 -3.04 -25.82 -6.85
CA LYS A 335 -3.16 -27.29 -6.91
C LYS A 335 -2.02 -27.97 -7.69
N GLY A 336 -1.16 -27.18 -8.34
CA GLY A 336 -0.09 -27.68 -9.19
C GLY A 336 1.19 -28.07 -8.47
N VAL A 337 1.30 -27.77 -7.18
CA VAL A 337 2.48 -28.12 -6.37
C VAL A 337 2.26 -29.46 -5.70
N ARG A 338 3.10 -30.45 -6.01
CA ARG A 338 3.01 -31.80 -5.46
C ARG A 338 3.44 -31.82 -3.99
N VAL A 339 2.91 -32.77 -3.22
CA VAL A 339 3.27 -32.95 -1.80
C VAL A 339 4.78 -33.06 -1.60
N GLN A 340 5.48 -33.79 -2.47
CA GLN A 340 6.94 -33.92 -2.44
C GLN A 340 7.65 -32.57 -2.57
N THR A 341 7.16 -31.67 -3.43
CA THR A 341 7.71 -30.32 -3.59
C THR A 341 7.46 -29.48 -2.34
N ILE A 342 6.29 -29.63 -1.70
CA ILE A 342 5.98 -28.98 -0.43
C ILE A 342 6.95 -29.46 0.67
N GLU A 343 7.21 -30.77 0.76
CA GLU A 343 8.19 -31.34 1.71
C GLU A 343 9.61 -30.78 1.45
N ARG A 344 10.00 -30.63 0.18
CA ARG A 344 11.28 -30.01 -0.19
C ARG A 344 11.34 -28.52 0.19
N MET A 345 10.23 -27.80 0.09
CA MET A 345 10.15 -26.41 0.56
C MET A 345 10.29 -26.33 2.09
N GLU A 346 9.67 -27.24 2.83
CA GLU A 346 9.80 -27.29 4.31
C GLU A 346 11.23 -27.60 4.74
N ALA A 347 11.87 -28.59 4.12
CA ALA A 347 13.26 -28.93 4.39
C ALA A 347 14.20 -27.75 4.05
N LEU A 348 13.95 -27.04 2.95
CA LEU A 348 14.70 -25.82 2.64
C LEU A 348 14.51 -24.77 3.74
N ALA A 349 13.26 -24.49 4.12
CA ALA A 349 12.95 -23.49 5.15
C ALA A 349 13.65 -23.79 6.49
N GLU A 350 13.62 -25.04 6.94
CA GLU A 350 14.32 -25.49 8.16
C GLU A 350 15.83 -25.21 8.07
N VAL A 351 16.48 -25.60 6.97
CA VAL A 351 17.92 -25.35 6.79
C VAL A 351 18.25 -23.86 6.80
N LEU A 352 17.44 -23.02 6.15
CA LEU A 352 17.66 -21.57 6.08
C LEU A 352 17.43 -20.85 7.41
N LEU A 353 16.55 -21.38 8.26
CA LEU A 353 16.26 -20.81 9.57
C LEU A 353 17.29 -21.24 10.63
N ASP A 354 17.81 -22.45 10.52
CA ASP A 354 18.78 -23.02 11.47
C ASP A 354 20.24 -22.59 11.22
N ASP A 355 20.55 -22.08 10.03
CA ASP A 355 21.93 -21.75 9.64
C ASP A 355 22.38 -20.40 10.22
N HIS A 356 22.88 -20.45 11.44
CA HIS A 356 23.54 -19.32 12.11
C HIS A 356 25.06 -19.29 11.88
N SER A 357 25.58 -20.03 10.89
CA SER A 357 27.02 -20.03 10.61
C SER A 357 27.46 -18.74 9.91
N SER A 358 28.65 -18.25 10.22
CA SER A 358 29.19 -17.02 9.60
C SER A 358 29.37 -17.13 8.08
N GLY A 359 29.60 -18.34 7.57
CA GLY A 359 29.82 -18.61 6.15
C GLY A 359 28.56 -18.92 5.35
N VAL A 360 27.42 -19.19 6.02
CA VAL A 360 26.11 -19.55 5.41
C VAL A 360 26.20 -20.60 4.29
N VAL A 361 27.21 -21.47 4.36
CA VAL A 361 27.50 -22.45 3.30
C VAL A 361 26.36 -23.45 3.20
N ARG A 362 25.77 -23.84 4.34
CA ARG A 362 24.63 -24.77 4.40
C ARG A 362 23.43 -24.20 3.67
N SER A 363 23.08 -22.94 3.95
CA SER A 363 21.97 -22.24 3.27
C SER A 363 22.20 -22.11 1.77
N ARG A 364 23.40 -21.72 1.35
CA ARG A 364 23.74 -21.59 -0.07
C ARG A 364 23.61 -22.92 -0.82
N THR A 365 24.17 -23.99 -0.26
CA THR A 365 24.04 -25.34 -0.83
C THR A 365 22.58 -25.77 -0.92
N ALA A 366 21.78 -25.57 0.14
CA ALA A 366 20.37 -25.93 0.13
C ALA A 366 19.55 -25.14 -0.92
N VAL A 367 19.84 -23.85 -1.09
CA VAL A 367 19.22 -23.02 -2.15
C VAL A 367 19.57 -23.54 -3.55
N ASP A 368 20.84 -23.83 -3.81
CA ASP A 368 21.27 -24.35 -5.11
C ASP A 368 20.68 -25.74 -5.38
N GLU A 369 20.67 -26.64 -4.38
CA GLU A 369 20.03 -27.95 -4.48
C GLU A 369 18.52 -27.85 -4.76
N PHE A 370 17.82 -26.94 -4.09
CA PHE A 370 16.40 -26.72 -4.33
C PHE A 370 16.14 -26.17 -5.74
N LEU A 371 16.96 -25.24 -6.23
CA LEU A 371 16.82 -24.73 -7.60
C LEU A 371 17.12 -25.78 -8.67
N LEU A 372 18.11 -26.65 -8.43
CA LEU A 372 18.37 -27.81 -9.29
C LEU A 372 17.17 -28.76 -9.29
N TYR A 373 16.58 -29.04 -8.13
CA TYR A 373 15.36 -29.83 -8.03
C TYR A 373 14.21 -29.19 -8.82
N VAL A 374 13.96 -27.89 -8.66
CA VAL A 374 12.92 -27.16 -9.39
C VAL A 374 13.09 -27.28 -10.91
N ALA A 375 14.33 -27.22 -11.40
CA ALA A 375 14.62 -27.38 -12.84
C ALA A 375 14.24 -28.78 -13.39
N THR A 376 14.11 -29.80 -12.54
CA THR A 376 13.68 -31.16 -12.93
C THR A 376 12.16 -31.36 -12.89
N LEU A 377 11.39 -30.40 -12.35
CA LEU A 377 9.94 -30.52 -12.22
C LEU A 377 9.23 -30.36 -13.57
N PRO A 378 7.99 -30.88 -13.72
CA PRO A 378 7.14 -30.56 -14.86
C PRO A 378 6.94 -29.04 -15.02
N GLU A 379 6.83 -28.56 -16.25
CA GLU A 379 6.70 -27.12 -16.57
C GLU A 379 5.57 -26.43 -15.80
N PHE A 380 4.43 -27.11 -15.64
CA PHE A 380 3.30 -26.58 -14.89
C PHE A 380 3.64 -26.29 -13.42
N GLU A 381 4.39 -27.17 -12.76
CA GLU A 381 4.80 -26.99 -11.36
C GLU A 381 5.89 -25.92 -11.24
N GLN A 382 6.82 -25.84 -12.20
CA GLN A 382 7.76 -24.73 -12.27
C GLN A 382 7.04 -23.39 -12.42
N LYS A 383 6.02 -23.31 -13.29
CA LYS A 383 5.18 -22.11 -13.45
C LYS A 383 4.44 -21.78 -12.15
N ALA A 384 3.92 -22.78 -11.43
CA ALA A 384 3.29 -22.59 -10.13
C ALA A 384 4.28 -21.99 -9.11
N LEU A 385 5.48 -22.56 -8.94
CA LEU A 385 6.47 -22.01 -8.01
C LEU A 385 6.94 -20.60 -8.39
N LYS A 386 7.01 -20.30 -9.70
CA LYS A 386 7.42 -18.99 -10.20
C LYS A 386 6.33 -17.92 -10.08
N GLY A 387 5.06 -18.28 -10.27
CA GLY A 387 3.94 -17.34 -10.40
C GLY A 387 3.00 -17.27 -9.20
N LEU A 388 2.92 -18.31 -8.38
CA LEU A 388 2.03 -18.35 -7.23
C LEU A 388 2.59 -17.46 -6.12
N LYS A 389 1.80 -16.47 -5.69
CA LYS A 389 2.06 -15.72 -4.45
C LYS A 389 1.27 -16.36 -3.31
N CYS A 390 1.94 -16.62 -2.20
CA CYS A 390 1.32 -17.19 -1.00
C CYS A 390 1.02 -16.11 0.04
N PRO A 391 -0.07 -16.23 0.82
CA PRO A 391 -0.24 -15.43 2.02
C PRO A 391 0.83 -15.80 3.04
N ALA A 392 1.71 -14.85 3.34
CA ALA A 392 2.72 -14.97 4.37
C ALA A 392 3.09 -13.58 4.89
N LYS A 393 3.52 -13.50 6.15
CA LYS A 393 4.02 -12.28 6.78
C LYS A 393 5.37 -12.55 7.40
N ASP A 394 6.30 -11.62 7.26
CA ASP A 394 7.60 -11.68 7.91
C ASP A 394 7.40 -11.77 9.42
N SER A 395 7.83 -12.88 10.01
CA SER A 395 7.62 -13.18 11.43
C SER A 395 8.30 -12.16 12.36
N HIS A 396 9.30 -11.42 11.87
CA HIS A 396 9.99 -10.39 12.64
C HIS A 396 9.35 -9.01 12.50
N THR A 397 8.96 -8.63 11.29
CA THR A 397 8.47 -7.25 11.00
C THR A 397 6.94 -7.14 10.89
N GLY A 398 6.23 -8.27 10.77
CA GLY A 398 4.81 -8.33 10.46
C GLY A 398 4.45 -7.93 9.01
N GLN A 399 5.44 -7.54 8.20
CA GLN A 399 5.21 -7.10 6.82
C GLN A 399 4.82 -8.27 5.92
N ALA A 400 3.80 -8.10 5.09
CA ALA A 400 3.38 -9.14 4.15
C ALA A 400 4.46 -9.39 3.07
N TYR A 401 4.72 -10.66 2.76
CA TYR A 401 5.59 -11.03 1.65
C TYR A 401 4.87 -10.84 0.31
N ASP A 402 5.49 -10.15 -0.65
CA ASP A 402 4.92 -9.88 -1.99
C ASP A 402 5.70 -10.55 -3.13
N CYS A 403 6.24 -11.75 -2.86
CA CYS A 403 7.00 -12.53 -3.83
C CYS A 403 6.42 -13.93 -4.01
N SER A 404 6.83 -14.60 -5.09
CA SER A 404 6.61 -16.03 -5.28
C SER A 404 7.75 -16.83 -4.69
N VAL A 405 7.55 -18.13 -4.49
CA VAL A 405 8.58 -19.08 -4.04
C VAL A 405 9.83 -18.98 -4.91
N GLY A 406 9.66 -19.05 -6.22
CA GLY A 406 10.77 -18.96 -7.17
C GLY A 406 11.52 -17.64 -7.09
N LYS A 407 10.82 -16.51 -6.89
CA LYS A 407 11.49 -15.20 -6.72
C LYS A 407 12.27 -15.16 -5.41
N ALA A 408 11.67 -15.55 -4.29
CA ALA A 408 12.32 -15.51 -2.98
C ALA A 408 13.61 -16.34 -2.92
N VAL A 409 13.61 -17.54 -3.53
CA VAL A 409 14.80 -18.40 -3.59
C VAL A 409 15.89 -17.80 -4.48
N ASN A 410 15.53 -17.20 -5.63
CA ASN A 410 16.50 -16.51 -6.49
C ASN A 410 17.08 -15.25 -5.84
N ASP A 411 16.26 -14.47 -5.15
CA ASP A 411 16.70 -13.28 -4.42
C ASP A 411 17.67 -13.67 -3.29
N ALA A 412 17.41 -14.78 -2.58
CA ALA A 412 18.32 -15.34 -1.58
C ALA A 412 19.65 -15.78 -2.20
N ARG A 413 19.60 -16.48 -3.35
CA ARG A 413 20.80 -16.91 -4.08
C ARG A 413 21.68 -15.73 -4.51
N ALA A 414 21.03 -14.65 -4.95
CA ALA A 414 21.70 -13.40 -5.34
C ALA A 414 22.16 -12.56 -4.13
N ASN A 415 21.96 -13.02 -2.90
CA ASN A 415 22.23 -12.30 -1.66
C ASN A 415 21.48 -10.94 -1.57
N LEU A 416 20.30 -10.83 -2.18
CA LEU A 416 19.44 -9.64 -2.10
C LEU A 416 18.57 -9.63 -0.83
N VAL A 417 18.29 -10.82 -0.30
CA VAL A 417 17.50 -11.03 0.92
C VAL A 417 18.23 -12.03 1.80
N CYS A 418 18.19 -11.84 3.11
CA CYS A 418 18.82 -12.77 4.05
C CYS A 418 18.12 -14.14 4.04
N PHE A 419 18.90 -15.21 4.27
CA PHE A 419 18.38 -16.59 4.24
C PHE A 419 17.25 -16.82 5.23
N HIS A 420 17.34 -16.30 6.46
CA HIS A 420 16.29 -16.43 7.48
C HIS A 420 14.94 -15.86 7.01
N LYS A 421 14.93 -14.70 6.33
CA LYS A 421 13.71 -14.09 5.79
C LYS A 421 13.12 -14.92 4.66
N THR A 422 13.96 -15.48 3.79
CA THR A 422 13.51 -16.42 2.77
C THR A 422 13.00 -17.72 3.39
N GLY A 423 13.68 -18.27 4.39
CA GLY A 423 13.27 -19.47 5.12
C GLY A 423 11.90 -19.31 5.78
N ASP A 424 11.67 -18.20 6.46
CA ASP A 424 10.39 -17.84 7.07
C ASP A 424 9.26 -17.78 6.03
N PHE A 425 9.47 -17.06 4.92
CA PHE A 425 8.50 -17.02 3.83
C PHE A 425 8.20 -18.41 3.24
N ILE A 426 9.25 -19.19 2.93
CA ILE A 426 9.11 -20.49 2.28
C ILE A 426 8.38 -21.48 3.19
N GLY A 427 8.67 -21.47 4.49
CA GLY A 427 7.97 -22.29 5.47
C GLY A 427 6.48 -21.97 5.54
N GLN A 428 6.12 -20.68 5.59
CA GLN A 428 4.72 -20.25 5.58
C GLN A 428 4.02 -20.60 4.25
N ALA A 429 4.71 -20.42 3.12
CA ALA A 429 4.19 -20.78 1.80
C ALA A 429 3.91 -22.28 1.68
N ALA A 430 4.81 -23.13 2.20
CA ALA A 430 4.61 -24.57 2.23
C ALA A 430 3.41 -24.96 3.12
N GLY A 431 3.31 -24.37 4.31
CA GLY A 431 2.17 -24.58 5.21
C GLY A 431 0.83 -24.12 4.61
N TYR A 432 0.83 -23.05 3.82
CA TYR A 432 -0.35 -22.62 3.07
C TYR A 432 -0.75 -23.63 1.98
N LEU A 433 0.22 -24.08 1.17
CA LEU A 433 -0.01 -25.05 0.11
C LEU A 433 -0.54 -26.39 0.63
N ARG A 434 -0.08 -26.82 1.81
CA ARG A 434 -0.54 -28.07 2.43
C ARG A 434 -1.99 -28.06 2.91
N ARG A 435 -2.56 -26.88 3.16
CA ARG A 435 -3.96 -26.73 3.58
C ARG A 435 -4.95 -26.65 2.40
N ARG A 436 -4.46 -26.55 1.17
CA ARG A 436 -5.24 -26.42 -0.07
C ARG A 436 -5.31 -27.75 -0.80
#